data_AF-A0A1R1PIJ2-F1
#
_entry.id   AF-A0A1R1PIJ2-F1
#
_cell.length_a   1.000
_cell.length_b   1.000
_cell.length_c   1.000
_cell.angle_alpha   90.00
_cell.angle_beta   90.00
_cell.angle_gamma   90.00
#
_symmetry.space_group_name_H-M   'P 1'
#
loop_
_entity.id
_entity.type
_entity.pdbx_description
1 polymer ?
#
loop_
_entity_poly.entity_id
_entity_poly.type
_entity_poly.pdbx_seq_one_letter_code
_entity_poly.pdbx_strand_id
1 'polypeptide(L)'
;MGETEPKTPEIEKFSGAAEQFVPFMAQIRRQLWAKSDAFPTEKKKIAFISAHFSGHAATWFDDILESEAQLPETAPKLLSSYEE
;
A
#
# COMPACT_ATOMS: atom_id res chain seq x y z
N MET A 1 -5.93 -31.85 17.20
CA MET A 1 -4.69 -31.46 16.50
C MET A 1 -4.94 -30.06 15.99
N GLY A 2 -4.22 -29.06 16.48
CA GLY A 2 -4.41 -27.68 16.00
C GLY A 2 -3.92 -27.60 14.56
N GLU A 3 -4.82 -27.35 13.63
CA GLU A 3 -4.45 -27.04 12.25
C GLU A 3 -3.61 -25.76 12.31
N THR A 4 -2.29 -25.88 12.09
CA THR A 4 -1.45 -24.70 11.89
C THR A 4 -1.83 -24.12 10.55
N GLU A 5 -2.53 -22.98 10.58
CA GLU A 5 -2.84 -22.22 9.38
C GLU A 5 -1.58 -22.04 8.52
N PRO A 6 -1.64 -22.33 7.21
CA PRO A 6 -0.49 -22.18 6.33
C PRO A 6 -0.02 -20.73 6.33
N LYS A 7 1.22 -20.49 6.74
CA LYS A 7 1.79 -19.14 6.80
C LYS A 7 1.86 -18.54 5.40
N THR A 8 1.28 -17.35 5.23
CA THR A 8 1.43 -16.60 3.99
C THR A 8 2.89 -16.13 3.86
N PRO A 9 3.50 -16.23 2.66
CA PRO A 9 4.88 -15.77 2.45
C PRO A 9 5.05 -14.30 2.82
N GLU A 10 6.24 -13.95 3.33
CA GLU A 10 6.60 -12.56 3.57
C GLU A 10 6.62 -11.77 2.25
N ILE A 11 6.24 -10.50 2.33
CA ILE A 11 6.27 -9.58 1.19
C ILE A 11 7.65 -8.91 1.15
N GLU A 12 8.26 -8.90 -0.02
CA GLU A 12 9.52 -8.19 -0.25
C GLU A 12 9.32 -6.68 -0.22
N LYS A 13 10.34 -5.95 0.26
CA LYS A 13 10.33 -4.48 0.24
C LYS A 13 10.40 -3.96 -1.20
N PHE A 14 9.65 -2.90 -1.48
CA PHE A 14 9.61 -2.24 -2.77
C PHE A 14 10.38 -0.91 -2.71
N SER A 15 11.36 -0.74 -3.59
CA SER A 15 12.22 0.46 -3.63
C SER A 15 11.71 1.55 -4.57
N GLY A 16 10.78 1.21 -5.47
CA GLY A 16 10.38 2.03 -6.60
C GLY A 16 10.86 1.51 -7.97
N ALA A 17 11.68 0.44 -8.00
CA ALA A 17 12.19 -0.14 -9.24
C ALA A 17 11.08 -0.74 -10.12
N ALA A 18 11.00 -0.30 -11.38
CA ALA A 18 9.90 -0.64 -12.28
C ALA A 18 9.77 -2.16 -12.53
N GLU A 19 10.90 -2.85 -12.66
CA GLU A 19 10.98 -4.29 -12.85
C GLU A 19 10.44 -5.09 -11.65
N GLN A 20 10.43 -4.49 -10.45
CA GLN A 20 9.92 -5.12 -9.23
C GLN A 20 8.44 -4.85 -8.99
N PHE A 21 7.83 -3.90 -9.71
CA PHE A 21 6.46 -3.45 -9.44
C PHE A 21 5.43 -4.56 -9.60
N VAL A 22 5.46 -5.29 -10.72
CA VAL A 22 4.49 -6.37 -10.99
C VAL A 22 4.62 -7.52 -9.97
N PRO A 23 5.83 -8.05 -9.68
CA PRO A 23 6.02 -9.03 -8.62
C PRO A 23 5.53 -8.54 -7.24
N PHE A 24 5.88 -7.32 -6.86
CA PHE A 24 5.48 -6.72 -5.58
C PHE A 24 3.95 -6.63 -5.46
N MET A 25 3.27 -6.07 -6.47
CA MET A 25 1.82 -5.94 -6.44
C MET A 25 1.10 -7.30 -6.44
N ALA A 26 1.66 -8.33 -7.08
CA ALA A 26 1.13 -9.69 -6.99
C ALA A 26 1.21 -10.25 -5.55
N GLN A 27 2.31 -10.00 -4.82
CA GLN A 27 2.45 -10.38 -3.42
C GLN A 27 1.43 -9.66 -2.52
N ILE A 28 1.27 -8.35 -2.71
CA ILE A 28 0.26 -7.53 -2.01
C ILE A 28 -1.15 -8.06 -2.25
N ARG A 29 -1.55 -8.28 -3.51
CA ARG A 29 -2.90 -8.74 -3.86
C ARG A 29 -3.24 -10.08 -3.21
N ARG A 30 -2.27 -11.00 -3.14
CA ARG A 30 -2.45 -12.29 -2.43
C ARG A 30 -2.73 -12.11 -0.94
N GLN A 31 -2.02 -11.20 -0.28
CA GLN A 31 -2.22 -10.93 1.16
C GLN A 31 -3.56 -10.25 1.44
N LEU A 32 -3.94 -9.28 0.61
CA LEU A 32 -5.25 -8.61 0.72
C LEU A 32 -6.40 -9.59 0.46
N TRP A 33 -6.24 -10.52 -0.48
CA TRP A 33 -7.22 -11.57 -0.75
C TRP A 33 -7.33 -12.58 0.40
N ALA A 34 -6.19 -13.05 0.93
CA ALA A 34 -6.17 -14.04 2.00
C ALA A 34 -6.68 -13.49 3.34
N LYS A 35 -6.60 -12.17 3.56
CA LYS A 35 -6.95 -11.51 4.83
C LYS A 35 -7.91 -10.33 4.61
N SER A 36 -8.91 -10.49 3.75
CA SER A 36 -9.85 -9.41 3.37
C SER A 36 -10.42 -8.66 4.56
N ASP A 37 -10.80 -9.39 5.62
CA ASP A 37 -11.46 -8.84 6.80
C ASP A 37 -10.53 -7.95 7.66
N ALA A 38 -9.21 -8.11 7.52
CA ALA A 38 -8.22 -7.27 8.19
C ALA A 38 -8.10 -5.87 7.55
N PHE A 39 -8.63 -5.69 6.32
CA PHE A 39 -8.51 -4.46 5.54
C PHE A 39 -9.88 -3.84 5.19
N PRO A 40 -10.70 -3.45 6.18
CA PRO A 40 -12.07 -2.96 5.96
C PRO A 40 -12.17 -1.59 5.25
N THR A 41 -11.05 -0.90 5.02
CA THR A 41 -11.02 0.44 4.42
C THR A 41 -9.85 0.57 3.46
N GLU A 42 -9.98 1.39 2.42
CA GLU A 42 -8.89 1.70 1.51
C GLU A 42 -7.67 2.30 2.23
N LYS A 43 -7.89 3.13 3.26
CA LYS A 43 -6.79 3.69 4.07
C LYS A 43 -5.92 2.61 4.71
N LYS A 44 -6.53 1.52 5.21
CA LYS A 44 -5.77 0.38 5.77
C LYS A 44 -5.03 -0.41 4.69
N LYS A 45 -5.59 -0.55 3.48
CA LYS A 45 -4.90 -1.18 2.35
C LYS A 45 -3.69 -0.36 1.91
N ILE A 46 -3.87 0.96 1.74
CA ILE A 46 -2.80 1.90 1.39
C ILE A 46 -1.69 1.86 2.44
N ALA A 47 -2.03 1.97 3.73
CA ALA A 47 -1.06 1.90 4.82
C ALA A 47 -0.29 0.57 4.84
N PHE A 48 -0.96 -0.53 4.54
CA PHE A 48 -0.30 -1.84 4.45
C PHE A 48 0.68 -1.93 3.27
N ILE A 49 0.28 -1.43 2.11
CA ILE A 49 1.15 -1.39 0.92
C ILE A 49 2.37 -0.52 1.19
N SER A 50 2.17 0.69 1.70
CA SER A 50 3.26 1.65 1.93
C SER A 50 4.20 1.22 3.06
N ALA A 51 3.73 0.43 4.03
CA ALA A 51 4.60 -0.19 5.04
C ALA A 51 5.66 -1.12 4.42
N HIS A 52 5.48 -1.56 3.18
CA HIS A 52 6.47 -2.35 2.44
C HIS A 52 7.34 -1.51 1.50
N PHE A 53 7.15 -0.19 1.46
CA PHE A 53 8.06 0.69 0.73
C PHE A 53 9.41 0.82 1.44
N SER A 54 10.41 1.16 0.65
CA SER A 54 11.80 1.40 1.06
C SER A 54 12.43 2.38 0.07
N GLY A 55 13.55 3.01 0.46
CA GLY A 55 14.27 3.93 -0.42
C GLY A 55 13.35 5.02 -1.01
N HIS A 56 13.47 5.24 -2.32
CA HIS A 56 12.73 6.29 -3.04
C HIS A 56 11.21 6.13 -2.96
N ALA A 57 10.67 4.91 -2.98
CA ALA A 57 9.24 4.70 -2.83
C ALA A 57 8.70 5.14 -1.46
N ALA A 58 9.51 4.97 -0.40
CA ALA A 58 9.11 5.39 0.94
C ALA A 58 9.10 6.92 1.06
N THR A 59 10.17 7.59 0.59
CA THR A 59 10.24 9.06 0.62
C THR A 59 9.17 9.70 -0.25
N TRP A 60 8.92 9.17 -1.45
CA TRP A 60 7.84 9.65 -2.33
C TRP A 60 6.46 9.57 -1.66
N PHE A 61 6.18 8.49 -0.92
CA PHE A 61 4.90 8.35 -0.24
C PHE A 61 4.77 9.29 0.96
N ASP A 62 5.88 9.53 1.68
CA ASP A 62 5.93 10.50 2.78
C ASP A 62 5.62 11.92 2.27
N ASP A 63 6.21 12.32 1.14
CA ASP A 63 5.94 13.62 0.50
C ASP A 63 4.44 13.78 0.14
N ILE A 64 3.77 12.70 -0.28
CA ILE A 64 2.33 12.70 -0.54
C ILE A 64 1.54 12.91 0.76
N LEU A 65 1.90 12.21 1.83
CA LEU A 65 1.22 12.35 3.12
C LEU A 65 1.39 13.76 3.70
N GLU A 66 2.59 14.33 3.57
CA GLU A 66 2.85 15.72 3.98
C GLU A 66 2.02 16.70 3.15
N SER A 67 1.99 16.49 1.82
CA SER A 67 1.19 17.31 0.91
C SER A 67 -0.31 17.24 1.24
N GLU A 68 -0.85 16.05 1.51
CA GLU A 68 -2.25 15.89 1.93
C GLU A 68 -2.55 16.54 3.28
N ALA A 69 -1.61 16.50 4.22
CA ALA A 69 -1.78 17.13 5.54
C ALA A 69 -1.81 18.66 5.47
N GLN A 70 -1.19 19.25 4.44
CA GLN A 70 -1.17 20.69 4.20
C GLN A 70 -2.38 21.20 3.40
N LEU A 71 -3.19 20.31 2.82
CA LEU A 71 -4.40 20.70 2.12
C LEU A 71 -5.50 21.12 3.12
N PRO A 72 -6.15 22.28 2.94
CA PRO A 72 -7.33 22.63 3.73
C PRO A 72 -8.42 21.57 3.49
N GLU A 73 -9.24 21.24 4.51
CA GLU A 73 -10.27 20.19 4.42
C GLU A 73 -11.27 20.36 3.26
N THR A 74 -11.34 21.57 2.68
CA THR A 74 -12.17 21.93 1.53
C THR A 74 -11.50 21.75 0.17
N ALA A 75 -10.21 21.44 0.12
CA ALA A 75 -9.51 21.16 -1.12
C ALA A 75 -9.93 19.80 -1.68
N PRO A 76 -10.16 19.69 -3.00
CA PRO A 76 -10.43 18.41 -3.62
C PRO A 76 -9.25 17.47 -3.32
N LYS A 77 -9.54 16.32 -2.71
CA LYS A 77 -8.54 15.28 -2.41
C LYS A 77 -7.82 14.94 -3.72
N LEU A 78 -6.49 14.83 -3.69
CA LEU A 78 -5.63 14.55 -4.85
C LEU A 78 -6.08 13.36 -5.73
N LEU A 79 -6.97 12.50 -5.23
CA LEU A 79 -7.61 11.42 -5.98
C LEU A 79 -8.62 11.90 -7.04
N SER A 80 -9.09 13.15 -7.03
CA SER A 80 -10.00 13.67 -8.08
C SER A 80 -9.26 14.24 -9.29
N SER A 81 -7.93 14.39 -9.24
CA SER A 81 -7.13 14.91 -10.37
C SER A 81 -6.61 13.83 -11.31
N TYR A 82 -7.06 12.58 -11.15
CA TYR A 82 -6.68 11.46 -12.01
C TYR A 82 -7.82 10.98 -12.94
N GLU A 83 -8.96 11.68 -12.94
CA GLU A 83 -10.02 11.50 -13.94
C GLU A 83 -10.04 12.69 -14.91
N GLU A 84 -9.06 12.75 -15.82
CA GLU A 84 -9.21 13.39 -17.15
C GLU A 84 -8.51 12.54 -18.22
#